data_AF-A0A2D5S3M4-F1
#
_entry.id   AF-A0A2D5S3M4-F1
#
_cell.length_a   1.000
_cell.length_b   1.000
_cell.length_c   1.000
_cell.angle_alpha   90.00
_cell.angle_beta   90.00
_cell.angle_gamma   90.00
#
_symmetry.space_group_name_H-M   'P 1'
#
loop_
_entity.id
_entity.type
_entity.pdbx_description
1 polymer ?
#
loop_
_entity_poly.entity_id
_entity_poly.type
_entity_poly.pdbx_seq_one_letter_code
_entity_poly.pdbx_strand_id
1 'polypeptide(L)'
;MNNRSHAAEDATDSVVQEGWIDSVQRYVALFGGMIATSLLMSLAVGWMTSLRGVSGPAISVVIDPIPAVLVIAACLLASLGVAVIVGRIVNPAVATFVLGWGIAVLAMRSGTHLDLLFAGATGPAVAVETALWGLVVLGLAAVIFRLTGPLPDQPSAPVADVTDPRVMFGPISLRSAAAGSLALVAIFFVATNDTKGQAIFAATLGGVLAGLAGRMLAPRLQPVLIFAAPCVFMALGQLWAFRGDEAQQVSAWLVGNGSRLGIPTPMDAAAGTLMGVSAGIGWSRGFVEQHRGD
;
A
#
# COMPACT_ATOMS: atom_id res chain seq x y z
N MET A 1 45.56 40.03 9.86
CA MET A 1 44.35 39.81 9.02
C MET A 1 44.44 38.39 8.45
N ASN A 2 43.82 37.39 9.08
CA ASN A 2 43.64 36.04 8.51
C ASN A 2 42.54 35.17 9.17
N ASN A 3 41.81 35.65 10.18
CA ASN A 3 40.81 34.84 10.90
C ASN A 3 39.48 34.61 10.16
N ARG A 4 39.32 35.07 8.91
CA ARG A 4 38.07 34.91 8.15
C ARG A 4 37.99 33.63 7.32
N SER A 5 39.11 32.96 7.02
CA SER A 5 39.10 31.72 6.22
C SER A 5 38.65 30.51 7.03
N HIS A 6 39.12 30.34 8.26
CA HIS A 6 38.78 29.18 9.10
C HIS A 6 37.31 29.14 9.53
N ALA A 7 36.71 30.29 9.83
CA ALA A 7 35.29 30.35 10.21
C ALA A 7 34.33 30.00 9.07
N ALA A 8 34.74 30.18 7.81
CA ALA A 8 33.95 29.79 6.65
C ALA A 8 34.08 28.28 6.39
N GLU A 9 35.28 27.71 6.51
CA GLU A 9 35.54 26.26 6.41
C GLU A 9 34.75 25.47 7.46
N ASP A 10 34.84 25.88 8.73
CA ASP A 10 34.13 25.22 9.85
C ASP A 10 32.60 25.24 9.68
N ALA A 11 32.05 26.31 9.09
CA ALA A 11 30.60 26.43 8.86
C ALA A 11 30.11 25.57 7.69
N THR A 12 30.93 25.40 6.64
CA THR A 12 30.62 24.43 5.57
C THR A 12 30.68 22.99 6.06
N ASP A 13 31.71 22.65 6.86
CA ASP A 13 31.86 21.29 7.38
C ASP A 13 30.74 20.94 8.36
N SER A 14 30.28 21.87 9.19
CA SER A 14 29.15 21.63 10.10
C SER A 14 27.84 21.41 9.35
N VAL A 15 27.57 22.16 8.28
CA VAL A 15 26.35 21.99 7.45
C VAL A 15 26.38 20.66 6.69
N VAL A 16 27.54 20.26 6.17
CA VAL A 16 27.70 18.96 5.49
C VAL A 16 27.53 17.80 6.49
N GLN A 17 28.06 17.95 7.70
CA GLN A 17 27.95 16.94 8.75
C GLN A 17 26.50 16.78 9.26
N GLU A 18 25.77 17.89 9.46
CA GLU A 18 24.34 17.87 9.82
C GLU A 18 23.48 17.20 8.73
N GLY A 19 23.74 17.52 7.46
CA GLY A 19 23.04 16.89 6.33
C GLY A 19 23.31 15.39 6.20
N TRP A 20 24.55 14.96 6.48
CA TRP A 20 24.90 13.53 6.45
C TRP A 20 24.21 12.74 7.56
N ILE A 21 24.17 13.27 8.80
CA ILE A 21 23.52 12.62 9.93
C ILE A 21 22.02 12.45 9.70
N ASP A 22 21.32 13.48 9.19
CA ASP A 22 19.89 13.41 8.86
C ASP A 22 19.61 12.37 7.75
N SER A 23 20.46 12.31 6.73
CA SER A 23 20.35 11.31 5.66
C SER A 23 20.51 9.88 6.18
N VAL A 24 21.55 9.62 6.99
CA VAL A 24 21.78 8.30 7.60
C VAL A 24 20.60 7.90 8.49
N GLN A 25 20.10 8.81 9.32
CA GLN A 25 18.97 8.56 10.20
C GLN A 25 17.71 8.15 9.41
N ARG A 26 17.44 8.81 8.27
CA ARG A 26 16.29 8.50 7.41
C ARG A 26 16.41 7.12 6.76
N TYR A 27 17.59 6.76 6.26
CA TYR A 27 17.82 5.43 5.69
C TYR A 27 17.74 4.32 6.74
N VAL A 28 18.32 4.53 7.92
CA VAL A 28 18.22 3.58 9.04
C VAL A 28 16.77 3.40 9.47
N ALA A 29 15.99 4.48 9.57
CA ALA A 29 14.57 4.40 9.90
C ALA A 29 13.78 3.64 8.81
N LEU A 30 14.04 3.90 7.53
CA LEU A 30 13.39 3.21 6.41
C LEU A 30 13.70 1.70 6.44
N PHE A 31 14.98 1.32 6.35
CA PHE A 31 15.37 -0.09 6.26
C PHE A 31 15.11 -0.84 7.56
N GLY A 32 15.38 -0.22 8.71
CA GLY A 32 15.05 -0.79 10.02
C GLY A 32 13.55 -1.01 10.19
N GLY A 33 12.74 -0.04 9.74
CA GLY A 33 11.29 -0.16 9.69
C GLY A 33 10.83 -1.31 8.81
N MET A 34 11.34 -1.43 7.58
CA MET A 34 11.02 -2.52 6.66
C MET A 34 11.35 -3.89 7.26
N ILE A 35 12.51 -4.04 7.89
CA ILE A 35 12.91 -5.30 8.54
C ILE A 35 11.96 -5.61 9.70
N ALA A 36 11.69 -4.63 10.56
CA ALA A 36 10.81 -4.82 11.72
C ALA A 36 9.37 -5.20 11.31
N THR A 37 8.76 -4.50 10.35
CA THR A 37 7.42 -4.83 9.86
C THR A 37 7.39 -6.19 9.15
N SER A 38 8.45 -6.55 8.42
CA SER A 38 8.59 -7.87 7.80
C SER A 38 8.61 -9.00 8.82
N LEU A 39 9.36 -8.83 9.91
CA LEU A 39 9.45 -9.82 10.99
C LEU A 39 8.11 -9.97 11.72
N LEU A 40 7.45 -8.86 12.04
CA LEU A 40 6.12 -8.88 12.68
C LEU A 40 5.09 -9.59 11.81
N MET A 41 5.03 -9.25 10.52
CA MET A 41 4.08 -9.86 9.59
C MET A 41 4.37 -11.34 9.30
N SER A 42 5.64 -11.73 9.38
CA SER A 42 6.04 -13.13 9.27
C SER A 42 5.48 -14.03 10.39
N LEU A 43 5.14 -13.47 11.56
CA LEU A 43 4.53 -14.21 12.66
C LEU A 43 3.08 -14.63 12.37
N ALA A 44 2.39 -13.90 11.49
CA ALA A 44 1.02 -14.21 11.11
C ALA A 44 0.89 -15.39 10.13
N VAL A 45 1.99 -15.76 9.45
CA VAL A 45 1.97 -16.77 8.36
C VAL A 45 1.46 -18.14 8.83
N GLY A 46 1.87 -18.60 10.02
CA GLY A 46 1.44 -19.92 10.53
C GLY A 46 -0.07 -20.01 10.78
N TRP A 47 -0.73 -18.88 10.97
CA TRP A 47 -2.17 -18.80 11.20
C TRP A 47 -2.98 -18.74 9.90
N MET A 48 -2.30 -18.63 8.76
CA MET A 48 -2.94 -18.62 7.45
C MET A 48 -3.13 -20.03 6.88
N THR A 49 -2.92 -21.10 7.62
CA THR A 49 -2.98 -22.46 7.05
C THR A 49 -4.36 -22.79 6.46
N SER A 50 -4.39 -23.18 5.18
CA SER A 50 -5.59 -23.62 4.47
C SER A 50 -5.77 -25.14 4.50
N LEU A 51 -6.94 -25.63 4.10
CA LEU A 51 -7.23 -27.07 3.98
C LEU A 51 -6.29 -27.81 3.02
N ARG A 52 -5.60 -27.10 2.13
CA ARG A 52 -4.63 -27.67 1.19
C ARG A 52 -3.23 -27.85 1.80
N GLY A 53 -3.06 -27.51 3.08
CA GLY A 53 -1.77 -27.62 3.78
C GLY A 53 -0.76 -26.52 3.42
N VAL A 54 -1.19 -25.51 2.64
CA VAL A 54 -0.40 -24.32 2.30
C VAL A 54 -1.00 -23.08 2.96
N SER A 55 -0.20 -22.04 3.14
CA SER A 55 -0.70 -20.73 3.56
C SER A 55 -1.79 -20.24 2.61
N GLY A 56 -2.91 -19.81 3.16
CA GLY A 56 -4.09 -19.38 2.45
C GLY A 56 -3.83 -18.09 1.68
N PRO A 57 -4.19 -18.02 0.38
CA PRO A 57 -4.10 -16.79 -0.41
C PRO A 57 -5.01 -15.66 0.10
N ALA A 58 -6.05 -16.01 0.83
CA ALA A 58 -7.03 -15.12 1.43
C ALA A 58 -7.47 -15.67 2.80
N ILE A 59 -7.91 -14.80 3.71
CA ILE A 59 -8.37 -15.14 5.04
C ILE A 59 -9.62 -16.02 4.96
N SER A 60 -10.49 -15.76 3.98
CA SER A 60 -11.74 -16.51 3.74
C SER A 60 -11.54 -18.00 3.42
N VAL A 61 -10.33 -18.43 3.04
CA VAL A 61 -10.01 -19.83 2.73
C VAL A 61 -9.09 -20.51 3.75
N VAL A 62 -8.85 -19.86 4.89
CA VAL A 62 -8.09 -20.40 6.02
C VAL A 62 -8.98 -21.35 6.84
N ILE A 63 -8.37 -22.37 7.46
CA ILE A 63 -9.10 -23.34 8.32
C ILE A 63 -9.79 -22.63 9.48
N ASP A 64 -9.04 -21.79 10.19
CA ASP A 64 -9.50 -21.03 11.36
C ASP A 64 -9.45 -19.51 11.09
N PRO A 65 -10.46 -18.95 10.39
CA PRO A 65 -10.42 -17.55 9.94
C PRO A 65 -10.42 -16.54 11.09
N ILE A 66 -11.13 -16.82 12.19
CA ILE A 66 -11.22 -15.89 13.33
C ILE A 66 -9.84 -15.71 14.01
N PRO A 67 -9.13 -16.78 14.42
CA PRO A 67 -7.76 -16.66 14.92
C PRO A 67 -6.81 -15.97 13.93
N ALA A 68 -6.90 -16.29 12.63
CA ALA A 68 -6.07 -15.67 11.61
C ALA A 68 -6.28 -14.14 11.56
N VAL A 69 -7.53 -13.69 11.57
CA VAL A 69 -7.88 -12.25 11.63
C VAL A 69 -7.30 -11.60 12.87
N LEU A 70 -7.42 -12.22 14.04
CA LEU A 70 -6.93 -11.65 15.29
C LEU A 70 -5.40 -11.50 15.30
N VAL A 71 -4.68 -12.51 14.81
CA VAL A 71 -3.21 -12.47 14.75
C VAL A 71 -2.74 -11.47 13.71
N ILE A 72 -3.36 -11.43 12.52
CA ILE A 72 -3.08 -10.43 11.49
C ILE A 72 -3.33 -9.02 12.04
N ALA A 73 -4.45 -8.80 12.72
CA ALA A 73 -4.78 -7.51 13.33
C ALA A 73 -3.73 -7.12 14.39
N ALA A 74 -3.30 -8.03 15.25
CA ALA A 74 -2.25 -7.77 16.23
C ALA A 74 -0.90 -7.40 15.55
N CYS A 75 -0.51 -8.15 14.51
CA CYS A 75 0.72 -7.87 13.75
C CYS A 75 0.64 -6.54 12.98
N LEU A 76 -0.53 -6.22 12.42
CA LEU A 76 -0.83 -4.93 11.77
C LEU A 76 -0.73 -3.77 12.75
N LEU A 77 -1.31 -3.89 13.95
CA LEU A 77 -1.25 -2.85 14.98
C LEU A 77 0.19 -2.61 15.47
N ALA A 78 0.96 -3.68 15.70
CA ALA A 78 2.37 -3.57 16.04
C ALA A 78 3.18 -2.92 14.91
N SER A 79 2.95 -3.33 13.66
CA SER A 79 3.62 -2.76 12.47
C SER A 79 3.22 -1.31 12.22
N LEU A 80 1.98 -0.93 12.54
CA LEU A 80 1.51 0.45 12.51
C LEU A 80 2.28 1.31 13.52
N GLY A 81 2.54 0.78 14.73
CA GLY A 81 3.40 1.45 15.72
C GLY A 81 4.80 1.74 15.17
N VAL A 82 5.44 0.74 14.54
CA VAL A 82 6.73 0.91 13.86
C VAL A 82 6.63 1.95 12.73
N ALA A 83 5.61 1.85 11.88
CA ALA A 83 5.40 2.77 10.77
C ALA A 83 5.22 4.22 11.23
N VAL A 84 4.49 4.46 12.33
CA VAL A 84 4.32 5.80 12.91
C VAL A 84 5.65 6.36 13.41
N ILE A 85 6.51 5.53 14.03
CA ILE A 85 7.87 5.95 14.43
C ILE A 85 8.67 6.37 13.19
N VAL A 86 8.68 5.55 12.14
CA VAL A 86 9.35 5.88 10.87
C VAL A 86 8.78 7.16 10.28
N GLY A 87 7.47 7.35 10.31
CA GLY A 87 6.82 8.52 9.73
C GLY A 87 7.12 9.83 10.46
N ARG A 88 7.38 9.77 11.78
CA ARG A 88 7.85 10.91 12.56
C ARG A 88 9.31 11.27 12.28
N ILE A 89 10.12 10.30 11.87
CA ILE A 89 11.53 10.52 11.51
C ILE A 89 11.65 10.99 10.05
N VAL A 90 10.86 10.40 9.15
CA VAL A 90 11.00 10.58 7.70
C VAL A 90 9.83 11.37 7.10
N ASN A 91 8.66 10.74 6.96
CA ASN A 91 7.38 11.34 6.57
C ASN A 91 6.26 10.27 6.50
N PRO A 92 4.97 10.66 6.47
CA PRO A 92 3.83 9.73 6.33
C PRO A 92 3.85 8.82 5.09
N ALA A 93 4.36 9.29 3.94
CA ALA A 93 4.40 8.47 2.72
C ALA A 93 5.39 7.30 2.88
N VAL A 94 6.54 7.55 3.50
CA VAL A 94 7.53 6.51 3.80
C VAL A 94 6.99 5.54 4.86
N ALA A 95 6.30 6.03 5.88
CA ALA A 95 5.64 5.16 6.87
C ALA A 95 4.62 4.19 6.25
N THR A 96 3.76 4.69 5.37
CA THR A 96 2.77 3.88 4.64
C THR A 96 3.44 2.86 3.72
N PHE A 97 4.56 3.24 3.07
CA PHE A 97 5.37 2.32 2.28
C PHE A 97 5.95 1.18 3.13
N VAL A 98 6.56 1.50 4.29
CA VAL A 98 7.12 0.51 5.23
C VAL A 98 6.06 -0.45 5.77
N LEU A 99 4.85 0.05 6.03
CA LEU A 99 3.73 -0.79 6.44
C LEU A 99 3.28 -1.72 5.30
N GLY A 100 3.14 -1.18 4.09
CA GLY A 100 2.82 -1.96 2.89
C GLY A 100 3.85 -3.05 2.61
N TRP A 101 5.13 -2.78 2.84
CA TRP A 101 6.21 -3.76 2.72
C TRP A 101 6.04 -4.94 3.69
N GLY A 102 5.67 -4.68 4.94
CA GLY A 102 5.35 -5.75 5.90
C GLY A 102 4.23 -6.66 5.39
N ILE A 103 3.13 -6.06 4.90
CA ILE A 103 2.01 -6.82 4.32
C ILE A 103 2.47 -7.59 3.08
N ALA A 104 3.36 -7.03 2.26
CA ALA A 104 3.94 -7.71 1.11
C ALA A 104 4.70 -8.98 1.50
N VAL A 105 5.41 -8.98 2.64
CA VAL A 105 6.09 -10.17 3.16
C VAL A 105 5.08 -11.24 3.58
N LEU A 106 3.98 -10.86 4.25
CA LEU A 106 2.89 -11.80 4.54
C LEU A 106 2.29 -12.37 3.25
N ALA A 107 2.03 -11.51 2.26
CA ALA A 107 1.46 -11.88 0.97
C ALA A 107 2.38 -12.82 0.18
N MET A 108 3.69 -12.55 0.14
CA MET A 108 4.70 -13.42 -0.49
C MET A 108 4.79 -14.81 0.14
N ARG A 109 4.39 -14.94 1.42
CA ARG A 109 4.36 -16.21 2.16
C ARG A 109 2.98 -16.85 2.19
N SER A 110 2.04 -16.29 1.44
CA SER A 110 0.66 -16.76 1.27
C SER A 110 0.47 -17.40 -0.11
N GLY A 111 -0.55 -18.22 -0.27
CA GLY A 111 -0.86 -18.93 -1.53
C GLY A 111 -1.23 -17.99 -2.67
N THR A 112 -1.19 -18.49 -3.91
CA THR A 112 -1.37 -17.72 -5.14
C THR A 112 -2.84 -17.64 -5.61
N HIS A 113 -3.10 -17.05 -6.78
CA HIS A 113 -4.45 -17.05 -7.36
C HIS A 113 -4.93 -18.45 -7.70
N LEU A 114 -4.06 -19.31 -8.21
CA LEU A 114 -4.38 -20.71 -8.47
C LEU A 114 -4.78 -21.42 -7.17
N ASP A 115 -4.18 -21.06 -6.03
CA ASP A 115 -4.60 -21.60 -4.75
C ASP A 115 -6.01 -21.15 -4.34
N LEU A 116 -6.45 -19.94 -4.71
CA LEU A 116 -7.83 -19.49 -4.50
C LEU A 116 -8.81 -20.31 -5.33
N LEU A 117 -8.48 -20.51 -6.62
CA LEU A 117 -9.32 -21.26 -7.54
C LEU A 117 -9.52 -22.70 -7.07
N PHE A 118 -8.45 -23.37 -6.63
CA PHE A 118 -8.55 -24.75 -6.13
C PHE A 118 -9.11 -24.87 -4.71
N ALA A 119 -9.16 -23.77 -3.94
CA ALA A 119 -9.81 -23.74 -2.64
C ALA A 119 -11.33 -23.52 -2.74
N GLY A 120 -11.87 -23.35 -3.94
CA GLY A 120 -13.30 -23.03 -4.15
C GLY A 120 -13.67 -21.63 -3.67
N ALA A 121 -12.72 -20.70 -3.72
CA ALA A 121 -12.99 -19.32 -3.35
C ALA A 121 -13.96 -18.68 -4.34
N THR A 122 -15.13 -18.26 -3.86
CA THR A 122 -16.09 -17.55 -4.71
C THR A 122 -15.63 -16.13 -4.99
N GLY A 123 -15.87 -15.65 -6.21
CA GLY A 123 -15.59 -14.27 -6.61
C GLY A 123 -16.07 -13.19 -5.63
N PRO A 124 -17.34 -13.25 -5.19
CA PRO A 124 -17.85 -12.33 -4.19
C PRO A 124 -17.09 -12.37 -2.86
N ALA A 125 -16.68 -13.55 -2.38
CA ALA A 125 -15.92 -13.66 -1.13
C ALA A 125 -14.55 -12.97 -1.24
N VAL A 126 -13.80 -13.25 -2.32
CA VAL A 126 -12.49 -12.64 -2.57
C VAL A 126 -12.62 -11.12 -2.75
N ALA A 127 -13.62 -10.67 -3.51
CA ALA A 127 -13.85 -9.25 -3.73
C ALA A 127 -14.27 -8.50 -2.45
N VAL A 128 -15.15 -9.08 -1.64
CA VAL A 128 -15.53 -8.52 -0.34
C VAL A 128 -14.31 -8.43 0.56
N GLU A 129 -13.48 -9.48 0.63
CA GLU A 129 -12.26 -9.46 1.42
C GLU A 129 -11.29 -8.36 0.94
N THR A 130 -11.08 -8.21 -0.36
CA THR A 130 -10.24 -7.14 -0.93
C THR A 130 -10.81 -5.75 -0.64
N ALA A 131 -12.13 -5.57 -0.68
CA ALA A 131 -12.78 -4.32 -0.30
C ALA A 131 -12.61 -4.01 1.19
N LEU A 132 -12.70 -5.02 2.06
CA LEU A 132 -12.43 -4.89 3.50
C LEU A 132 -10.97 -4.50 3.76
N TRP A 133 -10.02 -5.08 3.02
CA TRP A 133 -8.63 -4.62 3.04
C TRP A 133 -8.49 -3.16 2.60
N GLY A 134 -9.29 -2.70 1.64
CA GLY A 134 -9.38 -1.27 1.30
C GLY A 134 -9.79 -0.39 2.48
N LEU A 135 -10.76 -0.83 3.30
CA LEU A 135 -11.14 -0.13 4.53
C LEU A 135 -10.03 -0.16 5.59
N VAL A 136 -9.34 -1.29 5.74
CA VAL A 136 -8.17 -1.41 6.62
C VAL A 136 -7.07 -0.44 6.19
N VAL A 137 -6.74 -0.41 4.90
CA VAL A 137 -5.75 0.51 4.33
C VAL A 137 -6.16 1.97 4.53
N LEU A 138 -7.44 2.32 4.33
CA LEU A 138 -7.96 3.65 4.63
C LEU A 138 -7.71 4.05 6.08
N GLY A 139 -8.03 3.15 7.02
CA GLY A 139 -7.83 3.35 8.45
C GLY A 139 -6.37 3.51 8.81
N LEU A 140 -5.49 2.64 8.30
CA LEU A 140 -4.05 2.70 8.55
C LEU A 140 -3.43 4.00 8.01
N ALA A 141 -3.79 4.40 6.78
CA ALA A 141 -3.35 5.67 6.21
C ALA A 141 -3.85 6.85 7.05
N ALA A 142 -5.13 6.88 7.43
CA ALA A 142 -5.69 7.94 8.27
C ALA A 142 -4.96 8.05 9.62
N VAL A 143 -4.67 6.93 10.29
CA VAL A 143 -3.92 6.92 11.55
C VAL A 143 -2.50 7.45 11.35
N ILE A 144 -1.78 7.00 10.30
CA ILE A 144 -0.42 7.48 10.03
C ILE A 144 -0.43 8.99 9.80
N PHE A 145 -1.22 9.49 8.84
CA PHE A 145 -1.28 10.93 8.53
C PHE A 145 -1.71 11.77 9.74
N ARG A 146 -2.61 11.25 10.59
CA ARG A 146 -3.00 11.92 11.83
C ARG A 146 -1.87 12.00 12.85
N LEU A 147 -1.06 10.96 13.00
CA LEU A 147 -0.02 10.86 14.04
C LEU A 147 1.36 11.40 13.63
N THR A 148 1.61 11.52 12.32
CA THR A 148 2.88 11.99 11.77
C THR A 148 2.78 13.40 11.16
N GLY A 149 1.56 13.89 10.88
CA GLY A 149 1.32 15.19 10.27
C GLY A 149 1.27 15.15 8.73
N PRO A 150 1.16 16.32 8.08
CA PRO A 150 1.04 16.42 6.62
C PRO A 150 2.36 16.10 5.92
N LEU A 151 2.29 15.91 4.59
CA LEU A 151 3.48 15.71 3.77
C LEU A 151 4.30 17.01 3.69
N PRO A 152 5.59 17.02 4.08
CA PRO A 152 6.40 18.25 4.12
C PRO A 152 6.55 18.94 2.76
N ASP A 153 6.61 18.13 1.69
CA ASP A 153 7.00 18.59 0.35
C ASP A 153 5.79 18.85 -0.56
N GLN A 154 4.57 18.78 -0.05
CA GLN A 154 3.35 18.94 -0.84
C GLN A 154 2.45 20.03 -0.25
N PRO A 155 1.55 20.62 -1.06
CA PRO A 155 0.63 21.63 -0.57
C PRO A 155 -0.06 21.16 0.71
N SER A 156 0.16 21.92 1.79
CA SER A 156 -0.26 21.52 3.12
C SER A 156 -1.77 21.58 3.23
N ALA A 157 -2.38 20.45 3.62
CA ALA A 157 -3.78 20.39 4.02
C ALA A 157 -3.86 20.32 5.55
N PRO A 158 -4.87 20.95 6.18
CA PRO A 158 -5.10 20.87 7.62
C PRO A 158 -5.13 19.42 8.13
N VAL A 159 -4.57 19.16 9.31
CA VAL A 159 -4.59 17.80 9.93
C VAL A 159 -6.02 17.40 10.35
N ALA A 160 -6.91 18.35 10.61
CA ALA A 160 -8.31 18.05 10.88
C ALA A 160 -9.00 17.33 9.70
N ASP A 161 -8.57 17.65 8.47
CA ASP A 161 -9.16 17.14 7.23
C ASP A 161 -8.84 15.66 6.99
N VAL A 162 -7.83 15.09 7.68
CA VAL A 162 -7.49 13.65 7.60
C VAL A 162 -8.72 12.79 7.91
N THR A 163 -9.51 13.22 8.90
CA THR A 163 -10.59 12.44 9.49
C THR A 163 -11.98 13.03 9.27
N ASP A 164 -12.09 14.19 8.61
CA ASP A 164 -13.39 14.76 8.27
C ASP A 164 -14.01 13.97 7.10
N PRO A 165 -15.12 13.24 7.30
CA PRO A 165 -15.76 12.49 6.23
C PRO A 165 -16.25 13.38 5.08
N ARG A 166 -16.59 14.65 5.35
CA ARG A 166 -17.07 15.58 4.32
C ARG A 166 -15.97 15.96 3.34
N VAL A 167 -14.75 16.12 3.84
CA VAL A 167 -13.57 16.40 3.02
C VAL A 167 -13.10 15.11 2.35
N MET A 168 -13.01 14.01 3.10
CA MET A 168 -12.55 12.72 2.59
C MET A 168 -13.44 12.18 1.46
N PHE A 169 -14.77 12.30 1.56
CA PHE A 169 -15.73 11.86 0.55
C PHE A 169 -16.28 13.01 -0.31
N GLY A 170 -15.62 14.16 -0.29
CA GLY A 170 -15.96 15.30 -1.15
C GLY A 170 -15.71 15.00 -2.64
N PRO A 171 -16.32 15.78 -3.56
CA PRO A 171 -16.25 15.51 -4.99
C PRO A 171 -14.82 15.51 -5.56
N ILE A 172 -13.95 16.38 -5.04
CA ILE A 172 -12.53 16.44 -5.46
C ILE A 172 -11.77 15.20 -4.98
N SER A 173 -12.03 14.75 -3.75
CA SER A 173 -11.45 13.52 -3.18
C SER A 173 -11.91 12.29 -3.96
N LEU A 174 -13.19 12.20 -4.32
CA LEU A 174 -13.74 11.13 -5.15
C LEU A 174 -13.15 11.14 -6.56
N ARG A 175 -12.93 12.31 -7.15
CA ARG A 175 -12.24 12.44 -8.45
C ARG A 175 -10.78 11.95 -8.37
N SER A 176 -10.09 12.25 -7.27
CA SER A 176 -8.75 11.72 -6.99
C SER A 176 -8.78 10.20 -6.80
N ALA A 177 -9.75 9.70 -6.04
CA ALA A 177 -9.95 8.27 -5.81
C ALA A 177 -10.27 7.50 -7.11
N ALA A 178 -10.94 8.13 -8.09
CA ALA A 178 -11.17 7.52 -9.40
C ALA A 178 -9.87 7.14 -10.13
N ALA A 179 -8.73 7.77 -9.81
CA ALA A 179 -7.42 7.36 -10.30
C ALA A 179 -7.02 5.94 -9.85
N GLY A 180 -7.64 5.42 -8.79
CA GLY A 180 -7.51 4.03 -8.37
C GLY A 180 -7.89 3.01 -9.45
N SER A 181 -8.72 3.39 -10.43
CA SER A 181 -9.04 2.56 -11.59
C SER A 181 -7.81 2.20 -12.44
N LEU A 182 -6.74 3.00 -12.39
CA LEU A 182 -5.47 2.70 -13.06
C LEU A 182 -4.82 1.42 -12.52
N ALA A 183 -5.19 0.96 -11.33
CA ALA A 183 -4.76 -0.33 -10.82
C ALA A 183 -5.23 -1.49 -11.71
N LEU A 184 -6.46 -1.44 -12.23
CA LEU A 184 -6.98 -2.45 -13.16
C LEU A 184 -6.18 -2.48 -14.46
N VAL A 185 -5.78 -1.31 -14.96
CA VAL A 185 -4.93 -1.19 -16.14
C VAL A 185 -3.56 -1.84 -15.89
N ALA A 186 -2.91 -1.51 -14.77
CA ALA A 186 -1.62 -2.10 -14.40
C ALA A 186 -1.70 -3.62 -14.27
N ILE A 187 -2.73 -4.15 -13.59
CA ILE A 187 -2.95 -5.58 -13.44
C ILE A 187 -3.15 -6.27 -14.78
N PHE A 188 -3.99 -5.69 -15.65
CA PHE A 188 -4.27 -6.27 -16.97
C PHE A 188 -3.00 -6.47 -17.82
N PHE A 189 -2.05 -5.52 -17.76
CA PHE A 189 -0.80 -5.59 -18.52
C PHE A 189 0.31 -6.38 -17.82
N VAL A 190 0.38 -6.31 -16.49
CA VAL A 190 1.54 -6.83 -15.75
C VAL A 190 1.28 -8.19 -15.14
N ALA A 191 0.07 -8.52 -14.68
CA ALA A 191 -0.24 -9.80 -14.06
C ALA A 191 -0.48 -10.86 -15.15
N THR A 192 0.59 -11.34 -15.79
CA THR A 192 0.49 -12.33 -16.87
C THR A 192 0.65 -13.77 -16.40
N ASN A 193 1.31 -13.99 -15.26
CA ASN A 193 1.47 -15.31 -14.65
C ASN A 193 1.03 -15.29 -13.18
N ASP A 194 0.75 -16.48 -12.66
CA ASP A 194 0.38 -16.68 -11.25
C ASP A 194 1.61 -16.76 -10.33
N THR A 195 2.41 -15.70 -10.30
CA THR A 195 3.53 -15.60 -9.36
C THR A 195 3.26 -14.45 -8.37
N LYS A 196 3.55 -14.69 -7.09
CA LYS A 196 3.34 -13.67 -6.05
C LYS A 196 4.09 -12.37 -6.30
N GLY A 197 5.34 -12.47 -6.69
CA GLY A 197 6.15 -11.29 -7.02
C GLY A 197 5.49 -10.44 -8.12
N GLN A 198 4.94 -11.08 -9.15
CA GLN A 198 4.26 -10.37 -10.24
C GLN A 198 2.91 -9.79 -9.82
N ALA A 199 2.12 -10.51 -9.01
CA ALA A 199 0.84 -10.01 -8.49
C ALA A 199 1.03 -8.77 -7.61
N ILE A 200 1.96 -8.83 -6.65
CA ILE A 200 2.31 -7.72 -5.77
C ILE A 200 2.90 -6.56 -6.58
N PHE A 201 3.79 -6.84 -7.54
CA PHE A 201 4.36 -5.81 -8.40
C PHE A 201 3.29 -5.11 -9.25
N ALA A 202 2.35 -5.86 -9.83
CA ALA A 202 1.24 -5.31 -10.60
C ALA A 202 0.34 -4.41 -9.74
N ALA A 203 -0.02 -4.87 -8.53
CA ALA A 203 -0.78 -4.07 -7.57
C ALA A 203 0.00 -2.81 -7.13
N THR A 204 1.31 -2.94 -6.93
CA THR A 204 2.21 -1.83 -6.59
C THR A 204 2.27 -0.80 -7.71
N LEU A 205 2.49 -1.23 -8.96
CA LEU A 205 2.49 -0.33 -10.11
C LEU A 205 1.14 0.36 -10.27
N GLY A 206 0.03 -0.37 -10.07
CA GLY A 206 -1.31 0.19 -10.02
C GLY A 206 -1.46 1.29 -8.96
N GLY A 207 -0.94 1.04 -7.76
CA GLY A 207 -0.87 2.03 -6.69
C GLY A 207 -0.02 3.26 -7.06
N VAL A 208 1.14 3.07 -7.73
CA VAL A 208 1.99 4.17 -8.20
C VAL A 208 1.23 5.06 -9.16
N LEU A 209 0.60 4.48 -10.17
CA LEU A 209 -0.19 5.22 -11.16
C LEU A 209 -1.36 5.95 -10.51
N ALA A 210 -2.08 5.29 -9.60
CA ALA A 210 -3.15 5.92 -8.84
C ALA A 210 -2.64 7.09 -8.00
N GLY A 211 -1.61 6.87 -7.18
CA GLY A 211 -1.00 7.89 -6.33
C GLY A 211 -0.53 9.12 -7.10
N LEU A 212 0.16 8.91 -8.23
CA LEU A 212 0.62 9.97 -9.12
C LEU A 212 -0.56 10.75 -9.71
N ALA A 213 -1.47 10.06 -10.42
CA ALA A 213 -2.57 10.70 -11.13
C ALA A 213 -3.56 11.38 -10.19
N GLY A 214 -3.93 10.73 -9.09
CA GLY A 214 -4.88 11.32 -8.16
C GLY A 214 -4.26 12.48 -7.36
N ARG A 215 -2.94 12.52 -7.16
CA ARG A 215 -2.28 13.73 -6.66
C ARG A 215 -2.33 14.89 -7.65
N MET A 216 -2.15 14.64 -8.94
CA MET A 216 -2.32 15.68 -9.97
C MET A 216 -3.77 16.19 -10.03
N LEU A 217 -4.76 15.31 -9.80
CA LEU A 217 -6.18 15.68 -9.78
C LEU A 217 -6.61 16.42 -8.49
N ALA A 218 -5.92 16.18 -7.38
CA ALA A 218 -6.21 16.80 -6.08
C ALA A 218 -4.93 17.16 -5.29
N PRO A 219 -4.18 18.20 -5.70
CA PRO A 219 -2.89 18.55 -5.10
C PRO A 219 -2.99 19.01 -3.64
N ARG A 220 -4.11 19.65 -3.27
CA ARG A 220 -4.30 20.32 -1.98
C ARG A 220 -5.08 19.52 -0.94
N LEU A 221 -5.49 18.29 -1.26
CA LEU A 221 -6.20 17.43 -0.33
C LEU A 221 -5.25 16.48 0.37
N GLN A 222 -5.64 15.94 1.52
CA GLN A 222 -4.88 14.84 2.08
C GLN A 222 -5.11 13.55 1.29
N PRO A 223 -4.06 12.80 0.93
CA PRO A 223 -4.18 11.65 0.04
C PRO A 223 -4.67 10.39 0.77
N VAL A 224 -5.53 10.50 1.78
CA VAL A 224 -5.98 9.35 2.58
C VAL A 224 -6.87 8.41 1.76
N LEU A 225 -7.87 8.95 1.06
CA LEU A 225 -8.79 8.13 0.28
C LEU A 225 -8.10 7.42 -0.90
N ILE A 226 -7.07 8.03 -1.49
CA ILE A 226 -6.36 7.42 -2.62
C ILE A 226 -5.54 6.19 -2.22
N PHE A 227 -5.14 6.06 -0.95
CA PHE A 227 -4.57 4.81 -0.44
C PHE A 227 -5.58 3.67 -0.42
N ALA A 228 -6.88 3.92 -0.31
CA ALA A 228 -7.88 2.85 -0.33
C ALA A 228 -8.39 2.53 -1.73
N ALA A 229 -8.37 3.52 -2.62
CA ALA A 229 -9.06 3.45 -3.90
C ALA A 229 -8.60 2.28 -4.79
N PRO A 230 -7.30 1.99 -4.98
CA PRO A 230 -6.87 0.83 -5.76
C PRO A 230 -7.43 -0.50 -5.24
N CYS A 231 -7.54 -0.71 -3.92
CA CYS A 231 -8.16 -1.92 -3.36
C CYS A 231 -9.64 -2.04 -3.76
N VAL A 232 -10.39 -0.94 -3.72
CA VAL A 232 -11.81 -0.94 -4.13
C VAL A 232 -11.94 -1.28 -5.62
N PHE A 233 -11.12 -0.68 -6.48
CA PHE A 233 -11.16 -1.00 -7.91
C PHE A 233 -10.69 -2.43 -8.19
N MET A 234 -9.67 -2.94 -7.50
CA MET A 234 -9.24 -4.34 -7.58
C MET A 234 -10.36 -5.30 -7.17
N ALA A 235 -11.11 -5.00 -6.11
CA ALA A 235 -12.28 -5.78 -5.71
C ALA A 235 -13.35 -5.82 -6.82
N LEU A 236 -13.63 -4.70 -7.49
CA LEU A 236 -14.52 -4.68 -8.66
C LEU A 236 -13.96 -5.51 -9.83
N GLY A 237 -12.65 -5.46 -10.05
CA GLY A 237 -11.94 -6.29 -11.02
C GLY A 237 -12.07 -7.78 -10.72
N GLN A 238 -11.99 -8.17 -9.45
CA GLN A 238 -12.19 -9.55 -9.00
C GLN A 238 -13.65 -9.99 -9.18
N LEU A 239 -14.65 -9.17 -8.84
CA LEU A 239 -16.06 -9.48 -9.13
C LEU A 239 -16.27 -9.78 -10.62
N TRP A 240 -15.60 -9.01 -11.49
CA TRP A 240 -15.63 -9.25 -12.92
C TRP A 240 -14.86 -10.49 -13.36
N ALA A 241 -13.70 -10.75 -12.74
CA ALA A 241 -12.84 -11.89 -13.07
C ALA A 241 -13.49 -13.23 -12.74
N PHE A 242 -14.19 -13.30 -11.61
CA PHE A 242 -14.80 -14.52 -11.09
C PHE A 242 -16.28 -14.68 -11.48
N ARG A 243 -16.71 -14.05 -12.58
CA ARG A 243 -18.06 -14.22 -13.11
C ARG A 243 -18.19 -15.60 -13.79
N GLY A 244 -19.25 -16.32 -13.48
CA GLY A 244 -19.55 -17.62 -14.09
C GLY A 244 -19.21 -18.80 -13.19
N ASP A 245 -19.23 -20.00 -13.79
CA ASP A 245 -19.05 -21.27 -13.07
C ASP A 245 -17.59 -21.50 -12.65
N GLU A 246 -17.37 -22.05 -11.46
CA GLU A 246 -16.04 -22.23 -10.87
C GLU A 246 -15.19 -23.21 -11.70
N ALA A 247 -15.77 -24.32 -12.14
CA ALA A 247 -15.07 -25.31 -12.95
C ALA A 247 -14.64 -24.73 -14.31
N GLN A 248 -15.44 -23.81 -14.87
CA GLN A 248 -15.09 -23.09 -16.09
C GLN A 248 -13.95 -22.11 -15.87
N GLN A 249 -13.85 -21.48 -14.70
CA GLN A 249 -12.76 -20.55 -14.39
C GLN A 249 -11.42 -21.28 -14.22
N VAL A 250 -11.42 -22.40 -13.50
CA VAL A 250 -10.24 -23.26 -13.35
C VAL A 250 -9.77 -23.75 -14.72
N SER A 251 -10.67 -24.27 -15.55
CA SER A 251 -10.32 -24.76 -16.89
C SER A 251 -9.85 -23.64 -17.81
N ALA A 252 -10.49 -22.46 -17.79
CA ALA A 252 -10.05 -21.28 -18.52
C ALA A 252 -8.64 -20.82 -18.11
N TRP A 253 -8.32 -20.85 -16.81
CA TRP A 253 -7.00 -20.53 -16.30
C TRP A 253 -5.94 -21.52 -16.82
N LEU A 254 -6.23 -22.83 -16.77
CA LEU A 254 -5.31 -23.89 -17.23
C LEU A 254 -4.99 -23.83 -18.73
N VAL A 255 -5.91 -23.34 -19.57
CA VAL A 255 -5.68 -23.15 -21.00
C VAL A 255 -5.18 -21.74 -21.37
N GLY A 256 -4.82 -20.92 -20.38
CA GLY A 256 -4.25 -19.58 -20.59
C GLY A 256 -5.26 -18.47 -20.93
N ASN A 257 -6.55 -18.74 -20.79
CA ASN A 257 -7.66 -17.80 -21.05
C ASN A 257 -8.29 -17.23 -19.76
N GLY A 258 -7.66 -17.45 -18.61
CA GLY A 258 -8.14 -16.94 -17.33
C GLY A 258 -8.07 -15.41 -17.22
N SER A 259 -8.97 -14.84 -16.42
CA SER A 259 -9.00 -13.39 -16.22
C SER A 259 -7.85 -12.91 -15.33
N ARG A 260 -7.00 -12.04 -15.87
CA ARG A 260 -5.87 -11.45 -15.14
C ARG A 260 -6.28 -10.58 -13.95
N LEU A 261 -7.50 -10.05 -13.99
CA LEU A 261 -8.03 -9.17 -12.93
C LEU A 261 -8.28 -9.94 -11.61
N GLY A 262 -8.32 -11.27 -11.64
CA GLY A 262 -8.45 -12.10 -10.45
C GLY A 262 -7.12 -12.43 -9.76
N ILE A 263 -5.98 -12.17 -10.43
CA ILE A 263 -4.66 -12.65 -9.98
C ILE A 263 -4.24 -12.05 -8.62
N PRO A 264 -4.33 -10.73 -8.40
CA PRO A 264 -3.98 -10.18 -7.09
C PRO A 264 -4.92 -10.71 -6.02
N THR A 265 -4.36 -11.34 -5.00
CA THR A 265 -5.10 -11.74 -3.80
C THR A 265 -5.39 -10.51 -2.93
N PRO A 266 -6.31 -10.60 -1.94
CA PRO A 266 -6.65 -9.47 -1.09
C PRO A 266 -5.44 -8.83 -0.39
N MET A 267 -4.48 -9.64 0.06
CA MET A 267 -3.26 -9.15 0.69
C MET A 267 -2.26 -8.54 -0.31
N ASP A 268 -2.18 -9.08 -1.54
CA ASP A 268 -1.36 -8.47 -2.61
C ASP A 268 -1.89 -7.06 -2.94
N ALA A 269 -3.21 -6.92 -3.01
CA ALA A 269 -3.88 -5.65 -3.24
C ALA A 269 -3.60 -4.64 -2.12
N ALA A 270 -3.73 -5.03 -0.86
CA ALA A 270 -3.45 -4.17 0.29
C ALA A 270 -1.98 -3.70 0.32
N ALA A 271 -1.04 -4.65 0.19
CA ALA A 271 0.39 -4.39 0.17
C ALA A 271 0.78 -3.47 -0.99
N GLY A 272 0.38 -3.84 -2.20
CA GLY A 272 0.70 -3.10 -3.41
C GLY A 272 0.09 -1.69 -3.39
N THR A 273 -1.11 -1.53 -2.85
CA THR A 273 -1.71 -0.21 -2.76
C THR A 273 -0.95 0.71 -1.81
N LEU A 274 -0.60 0.24 -0.61
CA LEU A 274 0.18 1.02 0.35
C LEU A 274 1.55 1.40 -0.21
N MET A 275 2.31 0.43 -0.73
CA MET A 275 3.64 0.70 -1.30
C MET A 275 3.55 1.61 -2.53
N GLY A 276 2.63 1.29 -3.43
CA GLY A 276 2.49 1.95 -4.72
C GLY A 276 2.04 3.39 -4.57
N VAL A 277 0.95 3.64 -3.84
CA VAL A 277 0.42 5.00 -3.68
C VAL A 277 1.44 5.90 -3.00
N SER A 278 2.17 5.41 -2.00
CA SER A 278 3.28 6.14 -1.37
C SER A 278 4.36 6.56 -2.37
N ALA A 279 4.81 5.62 -3.22
CA ALA A 279 5.81 5.90 -4.24
C ALA A 279 5.28 6.87 -5.31
N GLY A 280 4.03 6.70 -5.75
CA GLY A 280 3.36 7.60 -6.70
C GLY A 280 3.21 9.03 -6.18
N ILE A 281 2.86 9.20 -4.90
CA ILE A 281 2.86 10.50 -4.22
C ILE A 281 4.28 11.10 -4.18
N GLY A 282 5.30 10.29 -3.96
CA GLY A 282 6.70 10.71 -4.04
C GLY A 282 7.07 11.27 -5.41
N TRP A 283 6.67 10.58 -6.49
CA TRP A 283 6.93 11.01 -7.87
C TRP A 283 6.11 12.23 -8.30
N SER A 284 4.91 12.42 -7.75
CA SER A 284 4.06 13.57 -8.11
C SER A 284 4.69 14.92 -7.78
N ARG A 285 5.70 14.96 -6.91
CA ARG A 285 6.47 16.17 -6.57
C ARG A 285 7.11 16.82 -7.78
N GLY A 286 7.50 16.04 -8.79
CA GLY A 286 8.10 16.57 -10.02
C GLY A 286 7.09 17.26 -10.95
N PHE A 287 5.78 17.11 -10.71
CA PHE A 287 4.71 17.58 -11.60
C PHE A 287 3.80 18.61 -10.95
N VAL A 288 3.77 18.67 -9.62
CA VAL A 288 2.92 19.60 -8.87
C VAL A 288 3.78 20.76 -8.40
N GLU A 289 3.76 21.87 -9.13
CA GLU A 289 4.43 23.11 -8.72
C GLU A 289 3.86 23.62 -7.39
N GLN A 290 4.74 23.84 -6.42
CA GLN A 290 4.45 24.71 -5.29
C GLN A 290 4.32 26.13 -5.83
N HIS A 291 3.11 26.54 -6.19
CA HIS A 291 2.82 27.97 -6.25
C HIS A 291 2.91 28.46 -4.82
N ARG A 292 4.11 28.93 -4.43
CA ARG A 292 4.32 29.83 -3.29
C ARG A 292 3.40 31.01 -3.57
N GLY A 293 2.24 31.02 -2.93
CA GLY A 293 1.33 32.14 -3.01
C GLY A 293 2.00 33.35 -2.40
N ASP A 294 2.00 34.44 -3.18
CA ASP A 294 2.06 35.82 -2.72
C ASP A 294 1.03 36.10 -1.61
#